data_AF-A0A914Y6D9-F1
#
_entry.id   AF-A0A914Y6D9-F1
#
_cell.length_a   1.000
_cell.length_b   1.000
_cell.length_c   1.000
_cell.angle_alpha   90.00
_cell.angle_beta   90.00
_cell.angle_gamma   90.00
#
_symmetry.space_group_name_H-M   'P 1'
#
loop_
_entity.id
_entity.type
_entity.pdbx_description
1 polymer ?
#
loop_
_entity_poly.entity_id
_entity_poly.type
_entity_poly.pdbx_seq_one_letter_code
_entity_poly.pdbx_strand_id
1 'polypeptide(L)'
;MLCHYRCIFPDGDHNIVYGSWIKVINGTKPECDVIEVECRLFAKNEVEVFYQYLHAQIYRNTTKIPSPSLPKPPEKYDVHIIILDSVGRTQFIRSMPKTIHLLREYYEAVPFRYLNKIGLNSRPNGFAFLMGKTAYQIPKSLFSRGYSSDYPEEVCKMAVDNDQFIGFRYQDAGYVTMMSEDWANGEFTWPNCRGFQKTPMDHYMKYISYLYIHIVH
;
A
#
# COMPACT_ATOMS: atom_id res chain seq x y z
N MET A 1 11.28 -33.10 -12.14
CA MET A 1 10.59 -31.87 -11.69
C MET A 1 11.51 -31.13 -10.75
N LEU A 2 11.74 -29.84 -10.98
CA LEU A 2 12.62 -29.01 -10.16
C LEU A 2 11.93 -27.66 -9.93
N CYS A 3 11.75 -27.29 -8.68
CA CYS A 3 11.14 -26.02 -8.29
C CYS A 3 12.19 -25.12 -7.63
N HIS A 4 12.15 -23.85 -7.98
CA HIS A 4 12.90 -22.80 -7.31
C HIS A 4 11.96 -21.69 -6.87
N TYR A 5 12.38 -20.94 -5.87
CA TYR A 5 11.73 -19.71 -5.47
C TYR A 5 12.75 -18.58 -5.38
N ARG A 6 12.31 -17.34 -5.51
CA ARG A 6 13.10 -16.17 -5.15
C ARG A 6 12.24 -15.16 -4.38
N CYS A 7 12.88 -14.44 -3.47
CA CYS A 7 12.25 -13.33 -2.79
C CYS A 7 12.24 -12.08 -3.68
N ILE A 8 11.18 -11.29 -3.57
CA ILE A 8 11.04 -10.02 -4.26
C ILE A 8 10.81 -8.92 -3.23
N PHE A 9 11.68 -7.91 -3.26
CA PHE A 9 11.67 -6.80 -2.32
C PHE A 9 11.34 -5.48 -3.04
N PRO A 10 10.50 -4.63 -2.44
CA PRO A 10 10.27 -3.28 -2.96
C PRO A 10 11.46 -2.37 -2.66
N ASP A 11 11.80 -1.50 -3.61
CA ASP A 11 12.70 -0.37 -3.42
C ASP A 11 12.00 0.92 -3.86
N GLY A 12 11.15 1.44 -2.97
CA GLY A 12 10.22 2.52 -3.30
C GLY A 12 9.08 2.04 -4.20
N ASP A 13 8.55 2.95 -5.01
CA ASP A 13 7.38 2.72 -5.86
C ASP A 13 7.70 2.14 -7.24
N HIS A 14 8.86 2.46 -7.79
CA HIS A 14 9.21 2.19 -9.19
C HIS A 14 10.28 1.11 -9.38
N ASN A 15 10.97 0.71 -8.30
CA ASN A 15 12.04 -0.29 -8.38
C ASN A 15 11.67 -1.54 -7.59
N ILE A 16 12.13 -2.67 -8.12
CA ILE A 16 11.96 -4.00 -7.53
C ILE A 16 13.31 -4.68 -7.49
N VAL A 17 13.66 -5.25 -6.35
CA VAL A 17 14.90 -5.99 -6.14
C VAL A 17 14.59 -7.48 -6.07
N TYR A 18 15.16 -8.24 -7.00
CA TYR A 18 15.02 -9.69 -7.07
C TYR A 18 16.14 -10.37 -6.31
N GLY A 19 15.78 -11.30 -5.43
CA GLY A 19 16.72 -12.22 -4.81
C GLY A 19 17.22 -13.29 -5.78
N SER A 20 18.22 -14.05 -5.33
CA SER A 20 18.69 -15.25 -6.03
C SER A 20 17.64 -16.36 -6.02
N TRP A 21 17.61 -17.17 -7.08
CA TRP A 21 16.81 -18.39 -7.11
C TRP A 21 17.35 -19.44 -6.13
N ILE A 22 16.48 -19.97 -5.28
CA ILE A 22 16.77 -20.96 -4.26
C ILE A 22 15.91 -22.19 -4.53
N LYS A 23 16.51 -23.38 -4.45
CA LYS A 23 15.79 -24.64 -4.67
C LYS A 23 14.74 -24.87 -3.58
N VAL A 24 13.52 -25.23 -3.99
CA VAL A 24 12.45 -25.63 -3.07
C VAL A 24 12.72 -27.06 -2.60
N ILE A 25 12.88 -27.22 -1.29
CA ILE A 25 12.99 -28.50 -0.59
C ILE A 25 11.88 -28.64 0.47
N ASN A 26 11.68 -29.85 1.00
CA ASN A 26 10.71 -30.04 2.09
C ASN A 26 11.10 -29.18 3.30
N GLY A 27 10.15 -28.42 3.84
CA GLY A 27 10.39 -27.48 4.94
C GLY A 27 10.96 -26.11 4.54
N THR A 28 11.02 -25.78 3.24
CA THR A 28 11.43 -24.43 2.78
C THR A 28 10.52 -23.36 3.38
N LYS A 29 11.12 -22.33 3.98
CA LYS A 29 10.42 -21.17 4.57
C LYS A 29 11.04 -19.87 4.04
N PRO A 30 10.46 -19.26 3.01
CA PRO A 30 10.94 -17.99 2.47
C PRO A 30 10.85 -16.86 3.51
N GLU A 31 11.88 -16.02 3.56
CA GLU A 31 12.02 -14.93 4.53
C GLU A 31 11.70 -13.56 3.93
N CYS A 32 10.55 -13.47 3.26
CA CYS A 32 10.11 -12.28 2.54
C CYS A 32 8.60 -12.29 2.32
N ASP A 33 8.02 -11.11 2.10
CA ASP A 33 6.58 -10.98 1.90
C ASP A 33 6.11 -11.50 0.54
N VAL A 34 6.90 -11.29 -0.51
CA VAL A 34 6.53 -11.70 -1.87
C VAL A 34 7.55 -12.67 -2.43
N ILE A 35 7.03 -13.77 -2.95
CA ILE A 35 7.79 -14.93 -3.39
C ILE A 35 7.36 -15.24 -4.80
N GLU A 36 8.30 -15.32 -5.73
CA GLU A 36 8.06 -15.93 -7.03
C GLU A 36 8.51 -17.38 -6.97
N VAL A 37 7.65 -18.29 -7.40
CA VAL A 37 7.92 -19.73 -7.50
C VAL A 37 7.85 -20.15 -8.95
N GLU A 38 8.85 -20.89 -9.40
CA GLU A 38 8.93 -21.44 -10.74
C GLU A 38 9.29 -22.93 -10.67
N CYS A 39 8.46 -23.79 -11.25
CA CYS A 39 8.72 -25.22 -11.37
C CYS A 39 8.84 -25.65 -12.83
N ARG A 40 9.93 -26.38 -13.10
CA ARG A 40 10.26 -26.92 -14.41
C ARG A 40 10.16 -28.44 -14.44
N LEU A 41 9.60 -28.97 -15.52
CA LEU A 41 9.69 -30.37 -15.88
C LEU A 41 10.79 -30.54 -16.93
N PHE A 42 11.64 -31.55 -16.73
CA PHE A 42 12.68 -31.92 -17.68
C PHE A 42 12.24 -33.23 -18.34
N ALA A 43 11.91 -33.18 -19.64
CA ALA A 43 11.47 -34.34 -20.39
C ALA A 43 12.17 -34.38 -21.76
N LYS A 44 12.89 -35.46 -22.06
CA LYS A 44 13.42 -35.79 -23.40
C LYS A 44 14.05 -34.60 -24.18
N ASN A 45 14.85 -33.77 -23.51
CA ASN A 45 15.54 -32.56 -24.02
C ASN A 45 14.73 -31.25 -24.06
N GLU A 46 13.49 -31.25 -23.58
CA GLU A 46 12.70 -30.03 -23.41
C GLU A 46 12.59 -29.65 -21.93
N VAL A 47 12.58 -28.35 -21.68
CA VAL A 47 12.36 -27.74 -20.37
C VAL A 47 11.02 -27.03 -20.42
N GLU A 48 10.02 -27.60 -19.76
CA GLU A 48 8.68 -27.03 -19.69
C GLU A 48 8.50 -26.36 -18.32
N VAL A 49 8.16 -25.07 -18.31
CA VAL A 49 7.69 -24.38 -17.10
C VAL A 49 6.20 -24.65 -16.97
N PHE A 50 5.80 -25.48 -16.01
CA PHE A 50 4.39 -25.82 -15.80
C PHE A 50 3.77 -25.07 -14.61
N TYR A 51 4.58 -24.39 -13.80
CA TYR A 51 4.15 -23.59 -12.67
C TYR A 51 5.02 -22.35 -12.54
N GLN A 52 4.43 -21.16 -12.70
CA GLN A 52 5.08 -19.89 -12.42
C GLN A 52 4.05 -18.96 -11.78
N TYR A 53 4.19 -18.73 -10.48
CA TYR A 53 3.23 -17.95 -9.70
C TYR A 53 3.91 -17.10 -8.64
N LEU A 54 3.21 -16.04 -8.26
CA LEU A 54 3.54 -15.20 -7.13
C LEU A 54 2.75 -15.67 -5.91
N HIS A 55 3.42 -15.74 -4.78
CA HIS A 55 2.84 -15.96 -3.47
C HIS A 55 3.13 -14.76 -2.58
N ALA A 56 2.18 -14.45 -1.71
CA ALA A 56 2.30 -13.38 -0.74
C ALA A 56 2.11 -13.93 0.68
N GLN A 57 2.88 -13.40 1.61
CA GLN A 57 2.79 -13.64 3.03
C GLN A 57 3.18 -12.37 3.80
N ILE A 58 3.05 -12.41 5.13
CA ILE A 58 3.58 -11.40 6.03
C ILE A 58 4.76 -12.03 6.77
N TYR A 59 5.98 -11.74 6.32
CA TYR A 59 7.20 -12.21 6.96
C TYR A 59 7.63 -11.22 8.05
N ARG A 60 7.44 -11.63 9.31
CA ARG A 60 7.86 -10.82 10.45
C ARG A 60 9.38 -10.88 10.63
N ASN A 61 10.07 -9.84 10.16
CA ASN A 61 11.49 -9.69 10.43
C ASN A 61 11.72 -9.26 11.90
N THR A 62 12.18 -10.19 12.74
CA THR A 62 12.45 -9.95 14.17
C THR A 62 13.68 -9.10 14.45
N THR A 63 14.49 -8.78 13.42
CA THR A 63 15.69 -7.95 13.56
C THR A 63 15.42 -6.46 13.44
N LYS A 64 14.25 -6.04 12.94
CA LYS A 64 13.81 -4.63 12.99
C LYS A 64 13.50 -4.26 14.44
N ILE A 65 14.47 -3.67 15.13
CA ILE A 65 14.29 -3.08 16.45
C ILE A 65 13.36 -1.87 16.27
N PRO A 66 12.23 -1.78 17.01
CA PRO A 66 11.39 -0.59 16.98
C PRO A 66 12.23 0.65 17.30
N SER A 67 12.12 1.69 16.47
CA SER A 67 12.85 2.95 16.69
C SER A 67 12.59 3.45 18.12
N PRO A 68 13.64 3.76 18.92
CA PRO A 68 13.48 4.09 20.33
C PRO A 68 12.98 5.54 20.57
N SER A 69 12.54 6.25 19.54
CA SER A 69 12.46 7.72 19.56
C SER A 69 11.19 8.33 20.14
N LEU A 70 10.16 7.54 20.49
CA LEU A 70 8.94 8.08 21.09
C LEU A 70 8.56 7.33 22.38
N PRO A 71 8.16 8.05 23.46
CA PRO A 71 7.64 7.42 24.66
C PRO A 71 6.49 6.49 24.26
N LYS A 72 6.59 5.21 24.62
CA LYS A 72 5.52 4.24 24.34
C LYS A 72 4.24 4.76 25.00
N PRO A 73 3.18 5.06 24.25
CA PRO A 73 1.89 5.31 24.87
C PRO A 73 1.49 4.06 25.68
N PRO A 74 0.79 4.23 26.81
CA PRO A 74 0.45 3.13 27.72
C PRO A 74 -0.39 2.04 27.04
N GLU A 75 -1.07 2.36 25.94
CA GLU A 75 -1.87 1.44 25.14
C GLU A 75 -1.72 1.79 23.64
N LYS A 76 -1.43 0.80 22.80
CA LYS A 76 -1.40 0.96 21.33
C LYS A 76 -2.58 0.18 20.74
N TYR A 77 -3.43 0.87 19.99
CA TYR A 77 -4.52 0.23 19.23
C TYR A 77 -4.07 -0.07 17.80
N ASP A 78 -4.49 -1.21 17.26
CA ASP A 78 -4.36 -1.51 15.85
C ASP A 78 -5.24 -0.55 15.03
N VAL A 79 -4.67 -0.01 13.95
CA VAL A 79 -5.35 0.96 13.09
C VAL A 79 -5.50 0.39 11.69
N HIS A 80 -6.75 0.27 11.25
CA HIS A 80 -7.08 -0.19 9.90
C HIS A 80 -7.70 0.96 9.10
N ILE A 81 -7.09 1.28 7.97
CA ILE A 81 -7.60 2.26 7.02
C ILE A 81 -8.01 1.49 5.77
N ILE A 82 -9.32 1.48 5.47
CA ILE A 82 -9.87 0.84 4.28
C ILE A 82 -10.37 1.94 3.36
N ILE A 83 -9.75 2.05 2.18
CA ILE A 83 -10.11 3.04 1.15
C ILE A 83 -10.82 2.29 0.02
N LEU A 84 -11.95 2.83 -0.42
CA LEU A 84 -12.72 2.29 -1.54
C LEU A 84 -12.66 3.27 -2.70
N ASP A 85 -12.11 2.85 -3.84
CA ASP A 85 -12.04 3.71 -5.01
C ASP A 85 -13.39 3.80 -5.74
N SER A 86 -13.68 5.03 -6.15
CA SER A 86 -14.82 5.52 -6.91
C SER A 86 -16.21 5.33 -6.29
N VAL A 87 -16.29 5.16 -4.97
CA VAL A 87 -17.56 5.01 -4.24
C VAL A 87 -18.00 6.32 -3.58
N GLY A 88 -19.16 6.84 -3.97
CA GLY A 88 -19.85 7.92 -3.26
C GLY A 88 -20.72 7.42 -2.10
N ARG A 89 -21.03 8.28 -1.12
CA ARG A 89 -21.86 7.93 0.05
C ARG A 89 -23.19 7.25 -0.33
N THR A 90 -23.92 7.82 -1.29
CA THR A 90 -25.23 7.28 -1.72
C THR A 90 -25.09 5.92 -2.40
N GLN A 91 -24.01 5.69 -3.14
CA GLN A 91 -23.70 4.40 -3.75
C GLN A 91 -23.32 3.37 -2.69
N PHE A 92 -22.47 3.72 -1.72
CA PHE A 92 -22.12 2.85 -0.60
C PHE A 92 -23.37 2.37 0.16
N ILE A 93 -24.29 3.28 0.45
CA ILE A 93 -25.56 2.97 1.12
C ILE A 93 -26.42 1.97 0.34
N ARG A 94 -26.50 2.14 -0.98
CA ARG A 94 -27.35 1.29 -1.83
C ARG A 94 -26.72 -0.05 -2.16
N SER A 95 -25.43 -0.08 -2.42
CA SER A 95 -24.73 -1.26 -2.94
C SER A 95 -24.13 -2.14 -1.83
N MET A 96 -23.87 -1.58 -0.63
CA MET A 96 -23.25 -2.30 0.49
C MET A 96 -24.08 -2.25 1.78
N PRO A 97 -25.40 -2.56 1.76
CA PRO A 97 -26.25 -2.47 2.95
C PRO A 97 -25.83 -3.44 4.06
N LYS A 98 -25.33 -4.63 3.70
CA LYS A 98 -24.82 -5.61 4.67
C LYS A 98 -23.57 -5.10 5.39
N THR A 99 -22.65 -4.45 4.67
CA THR A 99 -21.46 -3.83 5.26
C THR A 99 -21.83 -2.71 6.22
N ILE A 100 -22.82 -1.88 5.87
CA ILE A 100 -23.28 -0.81 6.76
C ILE A 100 -23.92 -1.38 8.03
N HIS A 101 -24.73 -2.42 7.90
CA HIS A 101 -25.31 -3.10 9.06
C HIS A 101 -24.22 -3.68 9.96
N LEU A 102 -23.22 -4.36 9.38
CA LEU A 102 -22.07 -4.87 10.11
C LEU A 102 -21.34 -3.75 10.87
N LEU A 103 -20.99 -2.67 10.18
CA LEU A 103 -20.26 -1.54 10.76
C LEU A 103 -21.04 -0.87 11.89
N ARG A 104 -22.36 -0.65 11.72
CA ARG A 104 -23.17 0.09 12.69
C ARG A 104 -23.58 -0.75 13.89
N GLU A 105 -24.00 -1.99 13.67
CA GLU A 105 -24.59 -2.82 14.73
C GLU A 105 -23.56 -3.66 15.49
N TYR A 106 -22.44 -4.03 14.84
CA TYR A 106 -21.42 -4.89 15.46
C TYR A 106 -20.14 -4.14 15.84
N TYR A 107 -19.74 -3.16 15.04
CA TYR A 107 -18.54 -2.34 15.29
C TYR A 107 -18.85 -0.94 15.83
N GLU A 108 -20.14 -0.63 16.07
CA GLU A 108 -20.60 0.66 16.59
C GLU A 108 -20.04 1.87 15.83
N ALA A 109 -19.82 1.70 14.51
CA ALA A 109 -19.14 2.69 13.69
C ALA A 109 -19.93 3.99 13.58
N VAL A 110 -19.24 5.11 13.72
CA VAL A 110 -19.83 6.46 13.65
C VAL A 110 -19.79 7.00 12.21
N PRO A 111 -20.94 7.23 11.55
CA PRO A 111 -20.97 7.71 10.18
C PRO A 111 -20.78 9.24 10.09
N PHE A 112 -19.73 9.68 9.39
CA PHE A 112 -19.52 11.10 9.07
C PHE A 112 -20.36 11.52 7.86
N ARG A 113 -21.58 12.04 8.10
CA ARG A 113 -22.55 12.35 7.02
C ARG A 113 -22.15 13.51 6.12
N TYR A 114 -21.32 14.43 6.64
CA TYR A 114 -20.94 15.67 5.96
C TYR A 114 -19.44 15.71 5.65
N LEU A 115 -18.80 14.54 5.56
CA LEU A 115 -17.42 14.43 5.10
C LEU A 115 -17.39 14.61 3.58
N ASN A 116 -16.66 15.62 3.13
CA ASN A 116 -16.49 15.93 1.71
C ASN A 116 -15.16 15.39 1.21
N LYS A 117 -15.15 14.99 -0.06
CA LYS A 117 -13.91 14.76 -0.80
C LYS A 117 -13.25 16.11 -1.13
N ILE A 118 -11.94 16.10 -1.25
CA ILE A 118 -11.08 17.26 -1.50
C ILE A 118 -10.99 17.57 -3.00
N GLY A 119 -10.92 16.53 -3.84
CA GLY A 119 -10.75 16.69 -5.29
C GLY A 119 -11.63 15.78 -6.11
N LEU A 120 -11.62 16.01 -7.42
CA LEU A 120 -12.45 15.25 -8.36
C LEU A 120 -12.00 13.78 -8.43
N ASN A 121 -10.70 13.56 -8.62
CA ASN A 121 -10.09 12.25 -8.84
C ASN A 121 -9.51 11.66 -7.55
N SER A 122 -9.12 10.38 -7.55
CA SER A 122 -8.59 9.69 -6.37
C SER A 122 -7.38 10.43 -5.80
N ARG A 123 -6.37 10.71 -6.64
CA ARG A 123 -5.10 11.38 -6.29
C ARG A 123 -5.18 12.52 -5.26
N PRO A 124 -5.88 13.64 -5.51
CA PRO A 124 -5.93 14.74 -4.54
C PRO A 124 -6.57 14.34 -3.20
N ASN A 125 -7.44 13.33 -3.19
CA ASN A 125 -8.11 12.86 -1.99
C ASN A 125 -7.18 12.00 -1.13
N GLY A 126 -6.56 10.96 -1.71
CA GLY A 126 -5.67 10.07 -0.97
C GLY A 126 -4.39 10.78 -0.55
N PHE A 127 -3.82 11.65 -1.40
CA PHE A 127 -2.70 12.49 -0.99
C PHE A 127 -3.03 13.35 0.23
N ALA A 128 -4.12 14.12 0.18
CA ALA A 128 -4.44 15.00 1.29
C ALA A 128 -4.80 14.24 2.56
N PHE A 129 -5.52 13.12 2.44
CA PHE A 129 -5.89 12.26 3.55
C PHE A 129 -4.69 11.58 4.22
N LEU A 130 -3.78 11.00 3.43
CA LEU A 130 -2.66 10.19 3.93
C LEU A 130 -1.41 11.01 4.24
N MET A 131 -1.28 12.22 3.68
CA MET A 131 -0.16 13.14 3.95
C MET A 131 -0.52 14.26 4.92
N GLY A 132 -1.81 14.45 5.23
CA GLY A 132 -2.28 15.57 6.07
C GLY A 132 -2.02 16.94 5.45
N LYS A 133 -2.12 17.07 4.12
CA LYS A 133 -1.79 18.28 3.35
C LYS A 133 -2.96 18.81 2.54
N THR A 134 -2.97 20.11 2.30
CA THR A 134 -3.99 20.80 1.51
C THR A 134 -3.69 20.67 0.02
N ALA A 135 -4.51 19.93 -0.73
CA ALA A 135 -4.29 19.67 -2.17
C ALA A 135 -4.56 20.88 -3.09
N TYR A 136 -5.45 21.79 -2.69
CA TYR A 136 -5.88 22.93 -3.50
C TYR A 136 -5.91 24.20 -2.68
N GLN A 137 -5.65 25.33 -3.34
CA GLN A 137 -5.88 26.63 -2.73
C GLN A 137 -7.38 26.83 -2.51
N ILE A 138 -7.76 27.15 -1.28
CA ILE A 138 -9.13 27.49 -0.92
C ILE A 138 -9.19 29.02 -0.83
N PRO A 139 -9.99 29.70 -1.68
CA PRO A 139 -10.11 31.15 -1.61
C PRO A 139 -10.80 31.58 -0.31
N LYS A 140 -10.48 32.78 0.15
CA LYS A 140 -11.17 33.40 1.27
C LYS A 140 -12.63 33.69 0.89
N SER A 141 -13.57 33.35 1.76
CA SER A 141 -15.00 33.58 1.56
C SER A 141 -15.68 33.88 2.90
N LEU A 142 -17.00 34.09 2.91
CA LEU A 142 -17.78 34.22 4.14
C LEU A 142 -17.70 32.97 5.04
N PHE A 143 -17.41 31.80 4.47
CA PHE A 143 -17.37 30.52 5.16
C PHE A 143 -15.95 29.92 5.30
N SER A 144 -14.94 30.57 4.73
CA SER A 144 -13.56 30.09 4.75
C SER A 144 -12.58 31.24 4.95
N ARG A 145 -11.61 31.06 5.84
CA ARG A 145 -10.52 32.02 6.05
C ARG A 145 -9.56 32.09 4.85
N GLY A 146 -9.68 31.15 3.93
CA GLY A 146 -8.76 30.95 2.83
C GLY A 146 -7.51 30.20 3.29
N TYR A 147 -7.03 29.27 2.48
CA TYR A 147 -5.85 28.45 2.76
C TYR A 147 -5.04 28.29 1.48
N SER A 148 -3.73 28.42 1.58
CA SER A 148 -2.83 28.10 0.49
C SER A 148 -2.77 26.59 0.27
N SER A 149 -2.53 26.19 -0.97
CA SER A 149 -2.17 24.81 -1.26
C SER A 149 -0.81 24.51 -0.63
N ASP A 150 -0.68 23.37 0.06
CA ASP A 150 0.62 22.84 0.48
C ASP A 150 1.38 22.22 -0.71
N TYR A 151 0.73 22.14 -1.87
CA TYR A 151 1.26 21.53 -3.07
C TYR A 151 1.58 22.56 -4.16
N PRO A 152 2.84 22.57 -4.65
CA PRO A 152 3.18 23.25 -5.89
C PRO A 152 2.63 22.48 -7.08
N GLU A 153 2.48 23.16 -8.21
CA GLU A 153 2.03 22.58 -9.48
C GLU A 153 2.90 21.38 -9.92
N GLU A 154 4.18 21.38 -9.51
CA GLU A 154 5.16 20.34 -9.83
C GLU A 154 5.21 19.16 -8.86
N VAL A 155 4.22 19.01 -7.95
CA VAL A 155 4.18 17.92 -6.95
C VAL A 155 4.52 16.53 -7.51
N CYS A 156 4.10 16.25 -8.75
CA CYS A 156 4.31 14.96 -9.40
C CYS A 156 5.80 14.66 -9.68
N LYS A 157 6.64 15.71 -9.80
CA LYS A 157 8.10 15.59 -10.02
C LYS A 157 8.87 15.39 -8.70
N MET A 158 8.23 15.66 -7.57
CA MET A 158 8.82 15.54 -6.24
C MET A 158 8.57 14.15 -5.67
N ALA A 159 9.56 13.62 -4.96
CA ALA A 159 9.40 12.40 -4.19
C ALA A 159 8.45 12.66 -3.02
N VAL A 160 7.63 11.66 -2.67
CA VAL A 160 6.67 11.75 -1.54
C VAL A 160 7.24 11.22 -0.23
N ASP A 161 8.56 10.97 -0.16
CA ASP A 161 9.31 10.49 1.03
C ASP A 161 9.44 11.55 2.16
N ASN A 162 8.35 12.25 2.46
CA ASN A 162 8.29 13.25 3.52
C ASN A 162 7.74 12.63 4.81
N ASP A 163 8.26 13.08 5.95
CA ASP A 163 7.90 12.64 7.31
C ASP A 163 6.41 12.80 7.67
N GLN A 164 5.61 13.43 6.80
CA GLN A 164 4.18 13.63 7.00
C GLN A 164 3.32 12.46 6.48
N PHE A 165 3.86 11.53 5.68
CA PHE A 165 3.10 10.35 5.30
C PHE A 165 2.74 9.53 6.54
N ILE A 166 1.46 9.16 6.65
CA ILE A 166 0.93 8.43 7.80
C ILE A 166 1.72 7.13 8.08
N GLY A 167 2.20 6.44 7.04
CA GLY A 167 3.02 5.23 7.22
C GLY A 167 4.27 5.46 8.04
N PHE A 168 5.08 6.46 7.68
CA PHE A 168 6.30 6.82 8.42
C PHE A 168 5.97 7.24 9.86
N ARG A 169 4.88 7.97 10.07
CA ARG A 169 4.43 8.37 11.42
C ARG A 169 4.10 7.17 12.31
N TYR A 170 3.42 6.15 11.78
CA TYR A 170 3.12 4.93 12.53
C TYR A 170 4.39 4.09 12.77
N GLN A 171 5.30 4.01 11.79
CA GLN A 171 6.60 3.36 11.96
C GLN A 171 7.44 4.01 13.07
N ASP A 172 7.53 5.35 13.08
CA ASP A 172 8.22 6.12 14.12
C ASP A 172 7.58 5.93 15.50
N ALA A 173 6.25 5.80 15.55
CA ALA A 173 5.51 5.46 16.76
C ALA A 173 5.67 3.98 17.17
N GLY A 174 6.48 3.18 16.46
CA GLY A 174 6.80 1.80 16.75
C GLY A 174 5.66 0.82 16.45
N TYR A 175 4.86 1.11 15.43
CA TYR A 175 3.92 0.17 14.84
C TYR A 175 4.60 -0.64 13.73
N VAL A 176 4.10 -1.85 13.48
CA VAL A 176 4.38 -2.59 12.25
C VAL A 176 3.34 -2.16 11.23
N THR A 177 3.77 -1.63 10.09
CA THR A 177 2.86 -1.03 9.10
C THR A 177 2.69 -1.88 7.85
N MET A 178 1.50 -1.83 7.26
CA MET A 178 1.18 -2.52 6.02
C MET A 178 0.36 -1.63 5.10
N MET A 179 0.66 -1.68 3.80
CA MET A 179 -0.16 -1.08 2.75
C MET A 179 -0.28 -2.03 1.56
N SER A 180 -1.51 -2.19 1.06
CA SER A 180 -1.83 -2.99 -0.11
C SER A 180 -2.77 -2.18 -1.00
N GLU A 181 -2.48 -2.15 -2.30
CA GLU A 181 -3.29 -1.50 -3.33
C GLU A 181 -3.62 -2.53 -4.42
N ASP A 182 -4.85 -2.49 -4.93
CA ASP A 182 -5.36 -3.39 -5.97
C ASP A 182 -5.00 -2.94 -7.39
N TRP A 183 -4.22 -1.88 -7.53
CA TRP A 183 -3.81 -1.33 -8.83
C TRP A 183 -2.29 -1.09 -8.90
N ALA A 184 -1.70 -1.38 -10.07
CA ALA A 184 -0.27 -1.23 -10.28
C ALA A 184 0.22 0.23 -10.21
N ASN A 185 -0.58 1.18 -10.75
CA ASN A 185 -0.29 2.61 -10.67
C ASN A 185 -1.04 3.25 -9.49
N GLY A 186 -0.55 2.98 -8.28
CA GLY A 186 -1.15 3.47 -7.03
C GLY A 186 -1.32 4.98 -6.94
N GLU A 187 -1.99 5.40 -5.87
CA GLU A 187 -2.43 6.77 -5.60
C GLU A 187 -1.30 7.81 -5.74
N PHE A 188 -0.09 7.44 -5.28
CA PHE A 188 1.09 8.31 -5.27
C PHE A 188 1.90 8.33 -6.56
N THR A 189 1.65 7.37 -7.46
CA THR A 189 2.39 7.18 -8.72
C THR A 189 1.61 7.63 -9.96
N TRP A 190 0.27 7.65 -9.89
CA TRP A 190 -0.55 8.06 -11.04
C TRP A 190 -0.50 9.59 -11.30
N PRO A 191 -0.55 10.07 -12.55
CA PRO A 191 -0.40 9.30 -13.79
C PRO A 191 1.06 9.00 -14.15
N ASN A 192 2.00 9.87 -13.79
CA ASN A 192 3.44 9.72 -14.03
C ASN A 192 4.23 10.44 -12.93
N CYS A 193 3.89 10.14 -11.68
CA CYS A 193 4.49 10.79 -10.52
C CYS A 193 5.63 9.97 -9.93
N ARG A 194 6.57 10.68 -9.34
CA ARG A 194 7.79 10.07 -8.78
C ARG A 194 7.51 9.09 -7.65
N GLY A 195 6.40 9.25 -6.93
CA GLY A 195 6.03 8.34 -5.83
C GLY A 195 7.05 8.35 -4.69
N PHE A 196 7.06 7.26 -3.93
CA PHE A 196 8.04 7.00 -2.88
C PHE A 196 9.34 6.48 -3.48
N GLN A 197 10.48 7.06 -3.10
CA GLN A 197 11.79 6.49 -3.41
C GLN A 197 12.24 5.48 -2.37
N LYS A 198 11.66 5.52 -1.16
CA LYS A 198 11.92 4.57 -0.09
C LYS A 198 10.64 3.81 0.21
N THR A 199 10.73 2.52 0.51
CA THR A 199 9.54 1.72 0.82
C THR A 199 8.80 2.33 2.02
N PRO A 200 7.52 2.72 1.86
CA PRO A 200 6.85 3.60 2.83
C PRO A 200 6.19 2.86 4.01
N MET A 201 6.24 1.52 4.00
CA MET A 201 5.66 0.64 5.01
C MET A 201 6.56 -0.57 5.27
N ASP A 202 6.38 -1.26 6.40
CA ASP A 202 7.12 -2.51 6.66
C ASP A 202 6.73 -3.63 5.71
N HIS A 203 5.43 -3.75 5.47
CA HIS A 203 4.83 -4.69 4.52
C HIS A 203 4.17 -3.90 3.38
N TYR A 204 4.84 -3.79 2.24
CA TYR A 204 4.34 -3.05 1.09
C TYR A 204 3.93 -4.03 0.00
N MET A 205 2.63 -4.14 -0.32
CA MET A 205 2.14 -5.19 -1.23
C MET A 205 1.76 -4.69 -2.63
N LYS A 206 1.87 -3.38 -2.88
CA LYS A 206 1.47 -2.75 -4.15
C LYS A 206 2.05 -3.45 -5.39
N TYR A 207 3.31 -3.86 -5.32
CA TYR A 207 4.00 -4.42 -6.47
C TYR A 207 3.52 -5.83 -6.86
N ILE A 208 2.73 -6.52 -6.03
CA ILE A 208 2.11 -7.79 -6.44
C ILE A 208 1.24 -7.58 -7.69
N SER A 209 0.43 -6.52 -7.70
CA SER A 209 -0.43 -6.16 -8.84
C SER A 209 0.39 -5.84 -10.09
N TYR A 210 1.53 -5.17 -9.92
CA TYR A 210 2.46 -4.87 -11.02
C TYR A 210 3.14 -6.15 -11.56
N LEU A 211 3.69 -6.98 -10.68
CA LEU A 211 4.39 -8.20 -11.04
C LEU A 211 3.46 -9.22 -11.69
N TYR A 212 2.20 -9.30 -11.28
CA TYR A 212 1.22 -10.20 -11.87
C TYR A 212 1.08 -9.95 -13.39
N ILE A 213 1.09 -8.68 -13.81
CA ILE A 213 1.01 -8.29 -15.23
C ILE A 213 2.27 -8.71 -16.01
N HIS A 214 3.43 -8.72 -15.37
CA HIS A 214 4.72 -8.92 -16.04
C HIS A 214 5.30 -10.33 -15.94
N ILE A 215 4.87 -11.14 -14.96
CA ILE A 215 5.43 -12.46 -14.66
C ILE A 215 4.48 -13.60 -15.05
N VAL A 216 3.16 -13.41 -14.94
CA VAL A 216 2.17 -14.50 -15.05
C VAL A 216 1.62 -14.64 -16.48
N HIS A 217 2.39 -14.21 -17.50
CA HIS A 217 1.98 -14.23 -18.91
C HIS A 217 3.04 -14.81 -19.84
#